data_AF-A0A7S1HIG2-F1
#
_entry.id   AF-A0A7S1HIG2-F1
#
_cell.length_a   1.000
_cell.length_b   1.000
_cell.length_c   1.000
_cell.angle_alpha   90.00
_cell.angle_beta   90.00
_cell.angle_gamma   90.00
#
_symmetry.space_group_name_H-M   'P 1'
#
loop_
_entity.id
_entity.type
_entity.pdbx_description
1 polymer ?
#
loop_
_entity_poly.entity_id
_entity_poly.type
_entity_poly.pdbx_seq_one_letter_code
_entity_poly.pdbx_strand_id
1 'polypeptide(L)'
;RRRVNGAYAFALFWFNLWGDTSWGSKWTGAGYERLKATKVRVSASAATADGATVTVSYTLAADGTKTRIPCQTIYSIRASGDIVVTNECRLHPDLPPPARIGCSLTVGGGFG
;
A
#
# COMPACT_ATOMS: atom_id res chain seq x y z
N ARG A 1 11.16 29.67 29.83
CA ARG A 1 12.01 28.74 29.06
C ARG A 1 12.49 27.63 30.00
N ARG A 2 11.77 26.51 30.13
CA ARG A 2 12.20 25.39 30.99
C ARG A 2 13.33 24.64 30.28
N ARG A 3 14.52 24.64 30.88
CA ARG A 3 15.65 23.79 30.46
C ARG A 3 15.21 22.33 30.61
N VAL A 4 15.13 21.61 29.51
CA VAL A 4 14.98 20.15 29.54
C VAL A 4 16.28 19.58 30.11
N ASN A 5 16.19 18.88 31.24
CA ASN A 5 17.32 18.25 31.91
C ASN A 5 18.05 17.30 30.94
N GLY A 6 19.37 17.41 30.86
CA GLY A 6 20.21 16.64 29.90
C GLY A 6 20.03 15.12 29.98
N ALA A 7 19.61 14.60 31.14
CA ALA A 7 19.27 13.18 31.32
C ALA A 7 18.01 12.75 30.54
N TYR A 8 16.98 13.61 30.44
CA TYR A 8 15.78 13.32 29.65
C TYR A 8 16.04 13.41 28.15
N ALA A 9 16.89 14.36 27.73
CA ALA A 9 17.33 14.46 26.34
C ALA A 9 18.19 13.24 25.94
N PHE A 10 19.07 12.78 26.83
CA PHE A 10 19.86 11.56 26.63
C PHE A 10 18.99 10.31 26.63
N ALA A 11 17.99 10.17 27.51
CA ALA A 11 17.07 9.04 27.52
C ALA A 11 16.22 8.98 26.23
N LEU A 12 15.67 10.11 25.79
CA LEU A 12 14.94 10.19 24.51
C LEU A 12 15.87 9.90 23.31
N PHE A 13 17.13 10.36 23.36
CA PHE A 13 18.14 9.99 22.38
C PHE A 13 18.46 8.48 22.40
N TRP A 14 18.55 7.86 23.58
CA TRP A 14 18.82 6.43 23.75
C TRP A 14 17.67 5.54 23.26
N PHE A 15 16.41 5.91 23.53
CA PHE A 15 15.23 5.25 22.94
C PHE A 15 15.21 5.39 21.41
N ASN A 16 15.63 6.54 20.88
CA ASN A 16 15.76 6.74 19.44
C ASN A 16 16.92 5.94 18.81
N LEU A 17 18.01 5.68 19.56
CA LEU A 17 19.20 4.98 19.07
C LEU A 17 19.02 3.45 19.01
N TRP A 18 18.15 2.88 19.86
CA TRP A 18 17.90 1.43 19.98
C TRP A 18 16.59 0.95 19.34
N GLY A 19 16.10 1.66 18.32
CA GLY A 19 15.09 1.12 17.41
C GLY A 19 13.66 1.61 17.63
N ASP A 20 13.43 2.57 18.53
CA ASP A 20 12.11 3.16 18.76
C ASP A 20 11.87 4.47 18.00
N THR A 21 12.44 4.60 16.79
CA THR A 21 11.57 5.13 15.72
C THR A 21 10.61 4.00 15.38
N SER A 22 9.57 3.86 16.21
CA SER A 22 8.55 2.84 15.99
C SER A 22 8.17 2.89 14.51
N TRP A 23 8.17 1.74 13.84
CA TRP A 23 7.80 1.68 12.43
C TRP A 23 6.46 2.37 12.17
N GLY A 24 5.58 2.40 13.18
CA GLY A 24 4.36 3.21 13.23
C GLY A 24 4.59 4.70 12.96
N SER A 25 5.57 5.36 13.59
CA SER A 25 5.89 6.77 13.32
C SER A 25 6.35 6.99 11.87
N LYS A 26 7.21 6.11 11.35
CA LYS A 26 7.65 6.16 9.93
C LYS A 26 6.48 5.93 8.96
N TRP A 27 5.62 4.96 9.24
CA TRP A 27 4.42 4.68 8.43
C TRP A 27 3.40 5.81 8.49
N THR A 28 3.20 6.41 9.66
CA THR A 28 2.31 7.57 9.87
C THR A 28 2.83 8.79 9.11
N GLY A 29 4.15 9.03 9.15
CA GLY A 29 4.82 10.07 8.37
C GLY A 29 4.73 9.83 6.86
N ALA A 30 4.82 8.58 6.41
CA ALA A 30 4.55 8.19 5.02
C ALA A 30 3.05 8.20 4.66
N GLY A 31 2.16 8.19 5.66
CA GLY A 31 0.71 8.17 5.50
C GLY A 31 0.17 6.83 4.98
N TYR A 32 0.78 5.70 5.34
CA TYR A 32 0.35 4.37 4.89
C TYR A 32 -1.09 4.02 5.28
N GLU A 33 -1.55 4.51 6.43
CA GLU A 33 -2.92 4.37 6.91
C GLU A 33 -3.94 5.24 6.16
N ARG A 34 -3.47 6.22 5.37
CA ARG A 34 -4.28 7.17 4.60
C ARG A 34 -4.19 6.97 3.09
N LEU A 35 -3.56 5.89 2.62
CA LEU A 35 -3.40 5.62 1.20
C LEU A 35 -4.77 5.47 0.52
N LYS A 36 -4.95 6.23 -0.57
CA LYS A 36 -6.12 6.16 -1.45
C LYS A 36 -5.66 5.92 -2.87
N ALA A 37 -6.45 5.14 -3.62
CA ALA A 37 -6.23 4.99 -5.05
C ALA A 37 -6.57 6.30 -5.77
N THR A 38 -5.62 6.79 -6.56
CA THR A 38 -5.75 8.00 -7.38
C THR A 38 -5.30 7.69 -8.80
N LYS A 39 -5.64 8.55 -9.76
CA LYS A 39 -5.27 8.40 -11.18
C LYS A 39 -5.65 7.03 -11.75
N VAL A 40 -6.80 6.50 -11.33
CA VAL A 40 -7.27 5.19 -11.75
C VAL A 40 -7.57 5.19 -13.24
N ARG A 41 -7.03 4.21 -13.95
CA ARG A 41 -7.31 3.93 -15.36
C ARG A 41 -7.67 2.46 -15.49
N VAL A 42 -8.74 2.21 -16.22
CA VAL A 42 -9.23 0.85 -16.48
C VAL A 42 -9.22 0.64 -17.99
N SER A 43 -8.67 -0.48 -18.41
CA SER A 43 -8.76 -0.97 -19.80
C SER A 43 -9.15 -2.44 -19.79
N ALA A 44 -9.94 -2.84 -20.76
CA ALA A 44 -10.34 -4.23 -20.94
C ALA A 44 -10.01 -4.67 -22.36
N SER A 45 -9.59 -5.94 -22.52
CA SER A 45 -9.56 -6.58 -23.83
C SER A 45 -10.98 -6.88 -24.31
N ALA A 46 -11.16 -7.05 -25.61
CA ALA A 46 -12.35 -7.70 -26.12
C ALA A 46 -12.45 -9.12 -25.50
N ALA A 47 -13.66 -9.55 -25.20
CA ALA A 47 -13.91 -10.92 -24.78
C ALA A 47 -13.78 -11.86 -25.99
N THR A 48 -13.01 -12.93 -25.82
CA THR A 48 -12.86 -14.01 -26.81
C THR A 48 -13.40 -15.31 -26.22
N ALA A 49 -13.36 -16.38 -27.02
CA ALA A 49 -13.67 -17.72 -26.54
C ALA A 49 -12.72 -18.19 -25.42
N ASP A 50 -11.52 -17.59 -25.30
CA ASP A 50 -10.53 -17.94 -24.26
C ASP A 50 -10.76 -17.16 -22.97
N GLY A 51 -11.49 -16.05 -23.03
CA GLY A 51 -11.79 -15.19 -21.89
C GLY A 51 -11.59 -13.71 -22.15
N ALA A 52 -11.30 -12.95 -21.09
CA ALA A 52 -11.05 -11.52 -21.15
C ALA A 52 -10.02 -11.08 -20.12
N THR A 53 -9.33 -9.98 -20.40
CA THR A 53 -8.37 -9.36 -19.48
C THR A 53 -8.82 -7.96 -19.13
N VAL A 54 -8.84 -7.64 -17.83
CA VAL A 54 -9.06 -6.28 -17.33
C VAL A 54 -7.81 -5.80 -16.64
N THR A 55 -7.26 -4.67 -17.08
CA THR A 55 -6.10 -4.03 -16.48
C THR A 55 -6.53 -2.75 -15.78
N VAL A 56 -6.20 -2.64 -14.50
CA VAL A 56 -6.46 -1.48 -13.66
C VAL A 56 -5.12 -0.90 -13.24
N SER A 57 -4.78 0.29 -13.73
CA SER A 57 -3.58 1.02 -13.33
C SER A 57 -3.98 2.17 -12.41
N TYR A 58 -3.29 2.33 -11.28
CA TYR A 58 -3.60 3.36 -10.29
C TYR A 58 -2.35 3.77 -9.51
N THR A 59 -2.45 4.84 -8.73
CA THR A 59 -1.41 5.24 -7.79
C THR A 59 -2.00 5.32 -6.39
N LEU A 60 -1.45 4.55 -5.45
CA LEU A 60 -1.74 4.74 -4.04
C LEU A 60 -0.99 5.99 -3.54
N ALA A 61 -1.73 6.95 -3.01
CA ALA A 61 -1.20 8.22 -2.52
C ALA A 61 -1.87 8.60 -1.20
N ALA A 62 -1.11 9.27 -0.33
CA ALA A 62 -1.65 9.92 0.86
C ALA A 62 -1.49 11.43 0.73
N ASP A 63 -2.58 12.15 0.98
CA ASP A 63 -2.58 13.61 0.93
C ASP A 63 -1.66 14.19 2.00
N GLY A 64 -0.97 15.28 1.66
CA GLY A 64 0.02 15.90 2.55
C GLY A 64 1.36 15.14 2.67
N THR A 65 1.55 14.03 1.95
CA THR A 65 2.83 13.29 1.93
C THR A 65 3.39 13.15 0.51
N LYS A 66 4.68 12.80 0.41
CA LYS A 66 5.35 12.49 -0.87
C LYS A 66 5.10 11.06 -1.35
N THR A 67 4.37 10.24 -0.58
CA THR A 67 4.16 8.83 -0.88
C THR A 67 3.31 8.65 -2.14
N ARG A 68 3.91 8.04 -3.16
CA ARG A 68 3.23 7.66 -4.41
C ARG A 68 3.71 6.26 -4.77
N ILE A 69 2.80 5.30 -4.77
CA ILE A 69 3.08 3.90 -5.08
C ILE A 69 2.29 3.56 -6.34
N PRO A 70 2.94 3.52 -7.53
CA PRO A 70 2.31 3.04 -8.74
C PRO A 70 1.93 1.57 -8.60
N CYS A 71 0.71 1.26 -8.99
CA CYS A 71 0.14 -0.08 -8.91
C CYS A 71 -0.51 -0.46 -10.24
N GLN A 72 -0.45 -1.75 -10.57
CA GLN A 72 -1.20 -2.34 -11.67
C GLN A 72 -1.80 -3.66 -11.22
N THR A 73 -3.12 -3.78 -11.36
CA THR A 73 -3.84 -5.02 -11.15
C THR A 73 -4.35 -5.53 -12.49
N ILE A 74 -4.06 -6.79 -12.81
CA ILE A 74 -4.55 -7.48 -14.00
C ILE A 74 -5.47 -8.60 -13.53
N TYR A 75 -6.71 -8.57 -14.02
CA TYR A 75 -7.70 -9.63 -13.86
C TYR A 75 -7.80 -10.39 -15.17
N SER A 76 -7.38 -11.65 -15.17
CA SER A 76 -7.53 -12.56 -16.30
C SER A 76 -8.67 -13.51 -16.01
N ILE A 77 -9.80 -13.28 -16.68
CA ILE A 77 -11.01 -14.07 -16.58
C ILE A 77 -10.94 -15.13 -17.68
N ARG A 78 -10.86 -16.40 -17.32
CA ARG A 78 -10.77 -17.52 -18.26
C ARG A 78 -12.16 -18.04 -18.61
N ALA A 79 -12.27 -18.72 -19.76
CA ALA A 79 -13.51 -19.41 -20.15
C ALA A 79 -13.98 -20.48 -19.15
N SER A 80 -13.07 -21.03 -18.34
CA SER A 80 -13.42 -21.94 -17.22
C SER A 80 -14.20 -21.27 -16.09
N GLY A 81 -14.24 -19.93 -16.05
CA GLY A 81 -14.74 -19.15 -14.91
C GLY A 81 -13.67 -18.80 -13.89
N ASP A 82 -12.44 -19.29 -14.06
CA ASP A 82 -11.32 -18.93 -13.18
C ASP A 82 -10.94 -17.46 -13.36
N ILE A 83 -10.65 -16.78 -12.24
CA ILE A 83 -10.12 -15.43 -12.23
C ILE A 83 -8.71 -15.46 -11.66
N VAL A 84 -7.72 -15.17 -12.51
CA VAL A 84 -6.33 -14.99 -12.08
C VAL A 84 -6.10 -13.51 -11.85
N VAL A 85 -5.67 -13.15 -10.64
CA VAL A 85 -5.37 -11.77 -10.26
C VAL A 85 -3.88 -11.61 -10.07
N THR A 86 -3.27 -10.73 -10.87
CA THR A 86 -1.88 -10.30 -10.70
C THR A 86 -1.86 -8.86 -10.24
N ASN A 87 -1.18 -8.56 -9.14
CA ASN A 87 -1.01 -7.20 -8.64
C ASN A 87 0.48 -6.90 -8.49
N GLU A 88 0.93 -5.84 -9.15
CA GLU A 88 2.28 -5.30 -9.04
C GLU A 88 2.22 -3.90 -8.41
N CYS A 89 3.01 -3.69 -7.36
CA CYS A 89 3.20 -2.40 -6.70
C CYS A 89 4.68 -2.03 -6.71
N ARG A 90 5.01 -0.82 -7.15
CA ARG A 90 6.40 -0.33 -7.17
C ARG A 90 6.64 0.65 -6.04
N LEU A 91 7.41 0.22 -5.04
CA LEU A 91 7.78 1.09 -3.92
C LEU A 91 9.05 1.89 -4.24
N HIS A 92 9.02 3.17 -3.92
CA HIS A 92 10.20 4.02 -3.98
C HIS A 92 11.15 3.65 -2.83
N PRO A 93 12.49 3.59 -3.06
CA PRO A 93 13.46 3.22 -2.03
C PRO A 93 13.47 4.14 -0.80
N ASP A 94 13.08 5.41 -0.97
CA ASP A 94 13.00 6.39 0.13
C ASP A 94 11.79 6.20 1.06
N LEU A 95 10.88 5.29 0.73
CA LEU A 95 9.73 4.99 1.57
C LEU A 95 10.08 3.93 2.61
N PRO A 96 9.53 4.00 3.83
CA PRO A 96 9.72 2.93 4.79
C PRO A 96 9.16 1.61 4.24
N PRO A 97 9.80 0.46 4.50
CA PRO A 97 9.25 -0.84 4.09
C PRO A 97 7.82 -1.00 4.64
N PRO A 98 6.87 -1.48 3.82
CA PRO A 98 5.49 -1.62 4.22
C PRO A 98 5.34 -2.81 5.17
N ALA A 99 4.38 -2.74 6.08
CA ALA A 99 4.03 -3.88 6.94
C ALA A 99 3.50 -5.08 6.12
N ARG A 100 2.85 -4.80 5.00
CA ARG A 100 2.28 -5.80 4.08
C ARG A 100 2.10 -5.21 2.68
N ILE A 101 2.14 -6.08 1.67
CA ILE A 101 1.67 -5.78 0.31
C ILE A 101 0.66 -6.88 -0.03
N GLY A 102 -0.58 -6.51 -0.33
CA GLY A 102 -1.62 -7.48 -0.62
C GLY A 102 -2.96 -6.84 -0.95
N CYS A 103 -3.92 -7.70 -1.28
CA CYS A 103 -5.31 -7.31 -1.53
C CYS A 103 -6.18 -7.77 -0.36
N SER A 104 -7.21 -7.00 -0.02
CA SER A 104 -8.27 -7.42 0.88
C SER A 104 -9.53 -7.63 0.05
N LEU A 105 -10.18 -8.77 0.24
CA LEU A 105 -11.43 -9.12 -0.41
C LEU A 105 -12.47 -9.36 0.68
N THR A 106 -13.66 -8.80 0.49
CA THR A 106 -14.85 -9.17 1.26
C THR A 106 -15.66 -10.14 0.43
N VAL A 107 -15.86 -11.35 0.93
CA VAL A 107 -16.69 -12.37 0.27
C VAL A 107 -18.14 -12.15 0.68
N GLY A 108 -19.02 -11.93 -0.30
CA GLY A 108 -20.47 -11.83 -0.06
C GLY A 108 -21.12 -13.21 -0.09
N GLY A 109 -21.78 -13.60 1.00
CA GLY A 109 -22.50 -14.87 1.14
C GLY A 109 -22.26 -15.52 2.51
N GLY A 110 -23.30 -16.15 3.07
CA GLY A 110 -23.13 -17.04 4.22
C GLY A 110 -22.49 -18.33 3.75
N PHE A 111 -21.41 -18.77 4.39
CA PHE A 111 -20.89 -20.13 4.20
C PHE A 111 -22.01 -21.10 4.64
N GLY A 112 -22.67 -21.71 3.67
CA GLY A 112 -23.69 -22.75 3.87
C GLY A 112 -23.09 -24.14 3.76
#